data_AF-A0AAE0CVS2-F1
#
_entry.id   AF-A0AAE0CVS2-F1
#
_cell.length_a   1.000
_cell.length_b   1.000
_cell.length_c   1.000
_cell.angle_alpha   90.00
_cell.angle_beta   90.00
_cell.angle_gamma   90.00
#
_symmetry.space_group_name_H-M   'P 1'
#
loop_
_entity.id
_entity.type
_entity.pdbx_description
1 polymer ?
#
loop_
_entity_poly.entity_id
_entity_poly.type
_entity_poly.pdbx_seq_one_letter_code
_entity_poly.pdbx_strand_id
1 'polypeptide(L)'
;MASGFASWNLLPLLLLVMCACTCGARDVHQGMYDHDHQELHANDVHDHDHHDPPSSFMNHMDHMDPSSMVFFTLNDLKLGRTMPFYFRERDPSISPQFLPREEADSIPFSSKQLPNLLQLFSFQPESSQAKAMEHTLNQCETRPIKGETKFCATSLESMLDFAHEVFGLDSAFKILTTTHLRKYSRTSIIQNYTVLEAPKEIISAPRYVVVTCHTMPYPYAIFYCHSLESENKVFKVSLAGQNGDRLSAVAICHMDTSQWNRHHAANNDVYDDQCRKSSNVVVKL
;
A
#
# COMPACT_ATOMS: atom_id res chain seq x y z
N MET A 1 15.96 -32.13 -59.73
CA MET A 1 15.33 -30.81 -59.89
C MET A 1 13.86 -30.99 -59.55
N ALA A 2 13.47 -30.67 -58.30
CA ALA A 2 12.65 -29.49 -57.96
C ALA A 2 11.28 -29.53 -58.65
N SER A 3 10.11 -29.37 -58.04
CA SER A 3 9.63 -29.02 -56.69
C SER A 3 8.12 -28.78 -56.85
N GLY A 4 7.27 -29.04 -55.85
CA GLY A 4 5.89 -28.55 -55.87
C GLY A 4 4.90 -29.33 -55.01
N PHE A 5 4.84 -28.97 -53.73
CA PHE A 5 3.89 -29.45 -52.73
C PHE A 5 2.48 -28.87 -52.94
N ALA A 6 1.43 -29.63 -52.59
CA ALA A 6 0.23 -29.06 -51.98
C ALA A 6 -0.52 -30.10 -51.12
N SER A 7 -0.39 -29.91 -49.81
CA SER A 7 -1.47 -29.90 -48.82
C SER A 7 -2.30 -31.18 -48.60
N TRP A 8 -1.84 -32.03 -47.66
CA TRP A 8 -2.70 -32.92 -46.88
C TRP A 8 -2.85 -32.43 -45.43
N ASN A 9 -4.10 -32.48 -44.98
CA ASN A 9 -4.60 -32.17 -43.65
C ASN A 9 -3.76 -32.77 -42.50
N LEU A 10 -3.21 -31.90 -41.65
CA LEU A 10 -2.62 -32.27 -40.34
C LEU A 10 -3.17 -31.37 -39.23
N LEU A 11 -4.50 -31.19 -39.19
CA LEU A 11 -5.17 -30.34 -38.21
C LEU A 11 -5.85 -31.02 -37.01
N PRO A 12 -5.72 -32.34 -36.71
CA PRO A 12 -6.17 -32.83 -35.41
C PRO A 12 -5.06 -33.19 -34.42
N LEU A 13 -3.76 -33.04 -34.73
CA LEU A 13 -2.69 -33.41 -33.78
C LEU A 13 -2.18 -32.28 -32.87
N LEU A 14 -2.70 -31.06 -32.99
CA LEU A 14 -2.28 -29.94 -32.12
C LEU A 14 -3.14 -29.77 -30.84
N LEU A 15 -4.11 -30.66 -30.61
CA LEU A 15 -5.01 -30.60 -29.44
C LEU A 15 -4.56 -31.46 -28.24
N LEU A 16 -3.37 -32.07 -28.30
CA LEU A 16 -2.83 -32.90 -27.21
C LEU A 16 -1.54 -32.37 -26.57
N VAL A 17 -1.12 -31.12 -26.85
CA VAL A 17 0.04 -30.47 -26.21
C VAL A 17 -0.38 -29.30 -25.29
N MET A 18 -1.67 -29.15 -25.00
CA MET A 18 -2.19 -28.17 -24.01
C MET A 18 -2.42 -28.80 -22.63
N CYS A 19 -1.62 -29.81 -22.26
CA CYS A 19 -1.53 -30.29 -20.89
C CYS A 19 -0.08 -30.14 -20.43
N ALA A 20 0.11 -29.44 -19.32
CA ALA A 20 1.37 -29.14 -18.62
C ALA A 20 2.12 -27.86 -19.05
N CYS A 21 1.49 -26.70 -18.87
CA CYS A 21 2.20 -25.51 -18.38
C CYS A 21 1.42 -24.92 -17.21
N THR A 22 1.68 -25.49 -16.03
CA THR A 22 1.61 -24.86 -14.70
C THR A 22 0.67 -23.67 -14.56
N CYS A 23 -0.52 -23.90 -14.01
CA CYS A 23 -1.16 -22.91 -13.14
C CYS A 23 -0.23 -22.69 -11.95
N GLY A 24 0.79 -21.85 -12.13
CA GLY A 24 1.60 -21.36 -11.04
C GLY A 24 0.73 -20.39 -10.25
N ALA A 25 0.29 -20.81 -9.07
CA ALA A 25 -0.22 -19.89 -8.07
C ALA A 25 0.81 -18.75 -7.95
N ARG A 26 0.42 -17.51 -8.27
CA ARG A 26 1.32 -16.36 -8.16
C ARG A 26 1.68 -16.22 -6.69
N ASP A 27 2.98 -16.30 -6.42
CA ASP A 27 3.48 -16.22 -5.06
C ASP A 27 3.21 -14.81 -4.52
N VAL A 28 2.36 -14.72 -3.50
CA VAL A 28 2.13 -13.48 -2.77
C VAL A 28 3.42 -13.20 -1.98
N HIS A 29 4.29 -12.40 -2.57
CA HIS A 29 5.62 -12.14 -2.01
C HIS A 29 5.50 -11.55 -0.60
N GLN A 30 6.33 -12.04 0.33
CA GLN A 30 6.39 -11.58 1.74
C GLN A 30 6.63 -10.06 1.87
N GLY A 31 7.10 -9.40 0.80
CA GLY A 31 7.16 -7.93 0.70
C GLY A 31 5.80 -7.23 0.57
N MET A 32 4.67 -7.96 0.54
CA MET A 32 3.30 -7.44 0.54
C MET A 32 2.68 -7.43 1.95
N TYR A 33 3.49 -7.54 3.01
CA TYR A 33 3.07 -6.95 4.27
C TYR A 33 3.29 -5.42 4.15
N ASP A 34 2.21 -4.67 4.02
CA ASP A 34 2.16 -3.39 4.71
C ASP A 34 2.01 -3.78 6.18
N HIS A 35 3.12 -3.73 6.94
CA HIS A 35 3.23 -4.11 8.35
C HIS A 35 2.42 -3.17 9.28
N ASP A 36 1.27 -2.66 8.84
CA ASP A 36 0.51 -1.62 9.56
C ASP A 36 -0.34 -2.15 10.72
N HIS A 37 -0.58 -3.46 10.81
CA HIS A 37 -1.57 -4.00 11.75
C HIS A 37 -1.14 -5.32 12.38
N GLN A 38 0.05 -5.36 12.98
CA GLN A 38 0.38 -6.43 13.92
C GLN A 38 -0.21 -6.10 15.30
N GLU A 39 -1.35 -6.71 15.63
CA GLU A 39 -1.80 -6.79 17.03
C GLU A 39 -0.76 -7.58 17.83
N LEU A 40 -0.06 -6.89 18.72
CA LEU A 40 0.89 -7.48 19.66
C LEU A 40 0.12 -8.11 20.83
N HIS A 41 0.08 -9.44 20.88
CA HIS A 41 0.06 -10.14 22.15
C HIS A 41 1.44 -9.95 22.81
N ALA A 42 1.59 -8.95 23.68
CA ALA A 42 2.79 -8.78 24.49
C ALA A 42 2.48 -9.02 25.97
N ASN A 43 3.08 -10.07 26.52
CA ASN A 43 3.25 -10.23 27.96
C ASN A 43 4.36 -9.27 28.43
N ASP A 44 4.05 -8.60 29.51
CA ASP A 44 4.77 -7.53 30.20
C ASP A 44 6.03 -8.01 30.93
N VAL A 45 7.16 -7.30 30.79
CA VAL A 45 8.24 -7.20 31.81
C VAL A 45 8.98 -5.86 31.63
N HIS A 46 8.92 -5.01 32.66
CA HIS A 46 9.68 -3.76 32.84
C HIS A 46 11.19 -3.95 33.01
N ASP A 47 12.01 -2.98 32.55
CA ASP A 47 13.14 -2.47 33.35
C ASP A 47 13.61 -1.06 32.92
N HIS A 48 14.28 -0.37 33.85
CA HIS A 48 14.56 1.08 33.95
C HIS A 48 15.80 1.65 33.20
N ASP A 49 15.69 2.95 32.85
CA ASP A 49 16.65 4.08 32.75
C ASP A 49 18.10 3.93 32.23
N HIS A 50 18.50 4.84 31.30
CA HIS A 50 19.56 5.87 31.52
C HIS A 50 19.75 6.80 30.29
N HIS A 51 19.93 8.10 30.55
CA HIS A 51 20.20 9.18 29.58
C HIS A 51 21.69 9.29 29.18
N ASP A 52 21.98 9.41 27.87
CA ASP A 52 23.13 10.13 27.27
C ASP A 52 22.95 10.36 25.73
N PRO A 53 23.41 11.48 25.11
CA PRO A 53 23.30 11.76 23.66
C PRO A 53 24.66 11.80 22.91
N PRO A 54 24.75 12.03 21.57
CA PRO A 54 24.08 11.34 20.47
C PRO A 54 25.12 10.81 19.45
N SER A 55 25.37 9.50 19.42
CA SER A 55 26.19 8.84 18.38
C SER A 55 25.58 7.52 17.87
N SER A 56 24.36 7.18 18.27
CA SER A 56 23.78 5.83 18.11
C SER A 56 22.74 5.68 16.99
N PHE A 57 22.53 6.68 16.13
CA PHE A 57 21.48 6.61 15.08
C PHE A 57 21.63 5.43 14.10
N MET A 58 22.83 4.85 13.93
CA MET A 58 23.04 3.68 13.08
C MET A 58 22.68 2.35 13.76
N ASN A 59 22.80 2.25 15.09
CA ASN A 59 22.53 1.00 15.83
C ASN A 59 21.06 0.85 16.24
N HIS A 60 20.24 1.89 16.04
CA HIS A 60 18.81 1.88 16.40
C HIS A 60 17.90 1.38 15.26
N MET A 61 18.45 1.12 14.08
CA MET A 61 17.70 0.67 12.90
C MET A 61 17.41 -0.84 12.91
N ASP A 62 18.18 -1.63 13.66
CA ASP A 62 18.03 -3.10 13.70
C ASP A 62 16.81 -3.59 14.52
N HIS A 63 16.14 -2.66 15.22
CA HIS A 63 14.99 -2.95 16.08
C HIS A 63 13.70 -2.21 15.70
N MET A 64 13.69 -1.43 14.62
CA MET A 64 12.50 -0.70 14.17
C MET A 64 11.74 -1.49 13.11
N ASP A 65 10.45 -1.73 13.34
CA ASP A 65 9.57 -2.37 12.35
C ASP A 65 9.56 -1.50 11.07
N PRO A 66 9.86 -2.08 9.88
CA PRO A 66 9.77 -1.38 8.61
C PRO A 66 8.45 -0.64 8.33
N SER A 67 7.34 -1.00 8.98
CA SER A 67 6.09 -0.23 8.96
C SER A 67 6.25 1.19 9.53
N SER A 68 6.96 1.36 10.63
CA SER A 68 7.17 2.67 11.27
C SER A 68 7.92 3.65 10.35
N MET A 69 8.71 3.13 9.40
CA MET A 69 9.52 3.92 8.45
C MET A 69 8.70 4.51 7.29
N VAL A 70 7.37 4.51 7.38
CA VAL A 70 6.48 5.26 6.47
C VAL A 70 5.82 6.46 7.12
N PHE A 71 5.90 6.56 8.45
CA PHE A 71 5.26 7.57 9.28
C PHE A 71 6.27 8.63 9.73
N PHE A 72 5.81 9.87 9.86
CA PHE A 72 6.59 11.02 10.33
C PHE A 72 5.63 12.13 10.77
N THR A 73 6.15 13.24 11.28
CA THR A 73 5.35 14.40 11.68
C THR A 73 5.52 15.55 10.70
N LEU A 74 4.61 16.51 10.71
CA LEU A 74 4.69 17.74 9.93
C LEU A 74 5.96 18.53 10.27
N ASN A 75 6.48 18.38 11.49
CA ASN A 75 7.75 18.99 11.90
C ASN A 75 8.96 18.44 11.14
N ASP A 76 8.87 17.21 10.63
CA ASP A 76 9.92 16.58 9.81
C ASP A 76 9.87 17.05 8.35
N LEU A 77 8.70 17.54 7.88
CA LEU A 77 8.53 18.19 6.58
C LEU A 77 9.06 19.62 6.58
N LYS A 78 10.39 19.78 6.68
CA LYS A 78 11.07 21.08 6.58
C LYS A 78 12.26 21.00 5.64
N LEU A 79 12.53 22.11 4.95
CA LEU A 79 13.69 22.24 4.07
C LEU A 79 14.98 21.81 4.80
N GLY A 80 15.76 20.94 4.16
CA GLY A 80 17.02 20.41 4.69
C GLY A 80 16.89 19.28 5.71
N ARG A 81 15.68 18.96 6.21
CA ARG A 81 15.48 17.78 7.06
C ARG A 81 15.68 16.51 6.26
N THR A 82 16.21 15.49 6.94
CA THR A 82 16.52 14.19 6.37
C THR A 82 15.80 13.11 7.17
N MET A 83 15.14 12.20 6.47
CA MET A 83 14.37 11.10 7.06
C MET A 83 14.66 9.79 6.32
N PRO A 84 14.69 8.64 7.02
CA PRO A 84 14.79 7.34 6.37
C PRO A 84 13.46 6.99 5.72
N PHE A 85 13.47 6.73 4.41
CA PHE A 85 12.30 6.23 3.71
C PHE A 85 12.64 5.03 2.83
N TYR A 86 11.65 4.15 2.72
CA TYR A 86 11.59 3.11 1.72
C TYR A 86 10.55 3.46 0.64
N PHE A 87 10.98 3.76 -0.58
CA PHE A 87 10.06 3.89 -1.71
C PHE A 87 10.01 2.56 -2.45
N ARG A 88 8.95 1.76 -2.20
CA ARG A 88 8.70 0.50 -2.89
C ARG A 88 8.36 0.79 -4.34
N GLU A 89 9.21 0.37 -5.26
CA GLU A 89 8.86 0.32 -6.67
C GLU A 89 7.94 -0.89 -6.92
N ARG A 90 6.80 -0.66 -7.56
CA ARG A 90 5.96 -1.73 -8.08
C ARG A 90 6.34 -1.96 -9.52
N ASP A 91 7.00 -3.08 -9.79
CA ASP A 91 7.13 -3.56 -11.16
C ASP A 91 5.75 -4.11 -11.59
N PRO A 92 5.08 -3.48 -12.59
CA PRO A 92 3.75 -3.89 -13.02
C PRO A 92 3.71 -5.32 -13.58
N SER A 93 4.84 -5.87 -14.02
CA SER A 93 4.93 -7.22 -14.58
C SER A 93 4.81 -8.32 -13.54
N ILE A 94 5.15 -8.02 -12.28
CA ILE A 94 5.11 -8.96 -11.15
C ILE A 94 4.08 -8.57 -10.08
N SER A 95 3.61 -7.32 -10.09
CA SER A 95 2.61 -6.85 -9.12
C SER A 95 1.23 -7.43 -9.47
N PRO A 96 0.44 -7.86 -8.46
CA PRO A 96 -0.95 -8.22 -8.69
C PRO A 96 -1.69 -7.05 -9.37
N GLN A 97 -2.46 -7.38 -10.41
CA GLN A 97 -3.27 -6.42 -11.16
C GLN A 97 -4.72 -6.55 -10.71
N PHE A 98 -5.52 -5.51 -10.96
CA PHE A 98 -6.96 -5.62 -10.81
C PHE A 98 -7.49 -6.66 -11.78
N LEU A 99 -8.46 -7.45 -11.30
CA LEU A 99 -9.31 -8.22 -12.19
C LEU A 99 -10.37 -7.29 -12.78
N PRO A 100 -10.86 -7.57 -14.01
CA PRO A 100 -12.07 -6.93 -14.50
C PRO A 100 -13.21 -7.09 -13.49
N ARG A 101 -14.06 -6.07 -13.34
CA ARG A 101 -15.15 -6.08 -12.35
C ARG A 101 -15.99 -7.36 -12.39
N GLU A 102 -16.36 -7.85 -13.57
CA GLU A 102 -17.16 -9.08 -13.71
C GLU A 102 -16.45 -10.32 -13.12
N GLU A 103 -15.14 -10.43 -13.32
CA GLU A 103 -14.34 -11.53 -12.77
C GLU A 103 -14.17 -11.37 -11.25
N ALA A 104 -13.87 -10.15 -10.78
CA ALA A 104 -13.76 -9.85 -9.35
C ALA A 104 -15.07 -10.14 -8.61
N ASP A 105 -16.21 -9.71 -9.15
CA ASP A 105 -17.55 -9.90 -8.57
C ASP A 105 -17.98 -11.38 -8.57
N SER A 106 -17.40 -12.21 -9.45
CA SER A 106 -17.63 -13.66 -9.47
C SER A 106 -16.90 -14.42 -8.34
N ILE A 107 -15.89 -13.79 -7.72
CA ILE A 107 -15.10 -14.38 -6.63
C ILE A 107 -15.61 -13.84 -5.29
N PRO A 108 -16.15 -14.68 -4.40
CA PRO A 108 -16.64 -14.21 -3.10
C PRO A 108 -15.53 -13.55 -2.27
N PHE A 109 -15.74 -12.31 -1.82
CA PHE A 109 -14.79 -11.60 -0.96
C PHE A 109 -15.30 -11.55 0.48
N SER A 110 -15.12 -12.65 1.23
CA SER A 110 -15.50 -12.72 2.66
C SER A 110 -14.70 -13.74 3.45
N SER A 111 -14.39 -13.43 4.71
CA SER A 111 -13.72 -14.33 5.67
C SER A 111 -14.47 -15.66 5.84
N LYS A 112 -15.81 -15.64 5.75
CA LYS A 112 -16.66 -16.84 5.86
C LYS A 112 -16.44 -17.84 4.72
N GLN A 113 -15.90 -17.37 3.59
CA GLN A 113 -15.60 -18.19 2.41
C GLN A 113 -14.12 -18.56 2.33
N LEU A 114 -13.32 -18.29 3.37
CA LEU A 114 -11.88 -18.53 3.38
C LEU A 114 -11.51 -19.95 2.92
N PRO A 115 -12.14 -21.06 3.41
CA PRO A 115 -11.79 -22.40 2.94
C PRO A 115 -11.99 -22.58 1.42
N ASN A 116 -13.07 -22.04 0.86
CA ASN A 116 -13.37 -22.11 -0.57
C ASN A 116 -12.39 -21.26 -1.38
N LEU A 117 -12.02 -20.08 -0.87
CA LEU A 117 -11.04 -19.20 -1.51
C LEU A 117 -9.64 -19.81 -1.54
N LEU A 118 -9.22 -20.46 -0.45
CA LEU A 118 -7.95 -21.17 -0.38
C LEU A 118 -7.90 -22.30 -1.40
N GLN A 119 -9.00 -23.04 -1.56
CA GLN A 119 -9.11 -24.06 -2.60
C GLN A 119 -9.05 -23.45 -4.01
N LEU A 120 -9.78 -22.36 -4.25
CA LEU A 120 -9.81 -21.66 -5.55
C LEU A 120 -8.41 -21.21 -5.99
N PHE A 121 -7.63 -20.63 -5.07
CA PHE A 121 -6.27 -20.15 -5.34
C PHE A 121 -5.19 -21.21 -5.11
N SER A 122 -5.57 -22.44 -4.77
CA SER A 122 -4.64 -23.56 -4.49
C SER A 122 -3.63 -23.26 -3.37
N PHE A 123 -4.06 -22.56 -2.34
CA PHE A 123 -3.25 -22.27 -1.14
C PHE A 123 -3.46 -23.33 -0.04
N GLN A 124 -2.38 -23.69 0.63
CA GLN A 124 -2.44 -24.55 1.82
C GLN A 124 -2.91 -23.71 3.02
N PRO A 125 -3.84 -24.20 3.87
CA PRO A 125 -4.43 -23.40 4.95
C PRO A 125 -3.45 -22.72 5.90
N GLU A 126 -2.29 -23.33 6.15
CA GLU A 126 -1.27 -22.79 7.07
C GLU A 126 -0.15 -21.99 6.37
N SER A 127 -0.26 -21.79 5.05
CA SER A 127 0.76 -21.06 4.29
C SER A 127 0.75 -19.57 4.61
N SER A 128 1.88 -18.90 4.33
CA SER A 128 1.96 -17.44 4.47
C SER A 128 0.92 -16.72 3.61
N GLN A 129 0.65 -17.21 2.40
CA GLN A 129 -0.36 -16.66 1.51
C GLN A 129 -1.78 -16.81 2.09
N ALA A 130 -2.09 -17.95 2.72
CA ALA A 130 -3.38 -18.18 3.35
C ALA A 130 -3.63 -17.21 4.52
N LYS A 131 -2.62 -17.05 5.39
CA LYS A 131 -2.67 -16.11 6.53
C LYS A 131 -2.79 -14.66 6.06
N ALA A 132 -2.09 -14.29 4.99
CA ALA A 132 -2.18 -12.95 4.42
C ALA A 132 -3.57 -12.67 3.81
N MET A 133 -4.13 -13.67 3.12
CA MET A 133 -5.48 -13.59 2.56
C MET A 133 -6.55 -13.46 3.65
N GLU A 134 -6.45 -14.26 4.71
CA GLU A 134 -7.32 -14.18 5.89
C GLU A 134 -7.22 -12.81 6.56
N HIS A 135 -6.00 -12.31 6.78
CA HIS A 135 -5.78 -10.98 7.35
C HIS A 135 -6.46 -9.89 6.51
N THR A 136 -6.28 -9.90 5.19
CA THR A 136 -6.94 -8.94 4.28
C THR A 136 -8.46 -8.98 4.44
N LEU A 137 -9.07 -10.16 4.42
CA LEU A 137 -10.53 -10.31 4.56
C LEU A 137 -11.01 -9.76 5.91
N ASN A 138 -10.34 -10.11 7.00
CA ASN A 138 -10.69 -9.64 8.34
C ASN A 138 -10.57 -8.11 8.45
N GLN A 139 -9.50 -7.50 7.93
CA GLN A 139 -9.31 -6.05 7.93
C GLN A 139 -10.40 -5.32 7.14
N CYS A 140 -10.77 -5.86 5.98
CA CYS A 140 -11.82 -5.32 5.14
C CYS A 140 -13.21 -5.41 5.80
N GLU A 141 -13.46 -6.46 6.58
CA GLU A 141 -14.75 -6.68 7.26
C GLU A 141 -14.85 -5.99 8.63
N THR A 142 -13.73 -5.55 9.22
CA THR A 142 -13.73 -4.77 10.48
C THR A 142 -14.60 -3.52 10.34
N ARG A 143 -15.29 -3.10 11.41
CA ARG A 143 -16.10 -1.88 11.35
C ARG A 143 -15.22 -0.63 11.22
N PRO A 144 -15.64 0.40 10.46
CA PRO A 144 -14.93 1.67 10.42
C PRO A 144 -14.86 2.32 11.80
N ILE A 145 -13.81 3.08 12.07
CA ILE A 145 -13.76 3.93 13.28
C ILE A 145 -14.71 5.13 13.14
N LYS A 146 -14.92 5.87 14.23
CA LYS A 146 -15.79 7.06 14.20
C LYS A 146 -15.22 8.10 13.22
N GLY A 147 -16.05 8.50 12.25
CA GLY A 147 -15.66 9.46 11.21
C GLY A 147 -14.83 8.84 10.08
N GLU A 148 -14.66 7.51 10.03
CA GLU A 148 -14.04 6.85 8.89
C GLU A 148 -15.10 6.30 7.95
N THR A 149 -14.95 6.58 6.66
CA THR A 149 -15.60 5.83 5.58
C THR A 149 -14.55 4.96 4.92
N LYS A 150 -14.77 3.65 4.80
CA LYS A 150 -13.80 2.73 4.20
C LYS A 150 -14.46 1.68 3.32
N PHE A 151 -13.69 1.16 2.39
CA PHE A 151 -14.10 0.17 1.41
C PHE A 151 -12.89 -0.61 0.88
N CYS A 152 -13.02 -1.93 0.73
CA CYS A 152 -12.01 -2.73 0.03
C CYS A 152 -12.39 -2.90 -1.43
N ALA A 153 -11.66 -2.19 -2.30
CA ALA A 153 -11.85 -2.25 -3.73
C ALA A 153 -11.22 -3.53 -4.31
N THR A 154 -12.06 -4.35 -4.94
CA THR A 154 -11.69 -5.59 -5.63
C THR A 154 -11.44 -5.40 -7.13
N SER A 155 -11.85 -4.26 -7.66
CA SER A 155 -11.67 -3.83 -9.04
C SER A 155 -11.38 -2.33 -9.11
N LEU A 156 -10.82 -1.86 -10.23
CA LEU A 156 -10.58 -0.43 -10.44
C LEU A 156 -11.90 0.35 -10.43
N GLU A 157 -12.94 -0.22 -11.01
CA GLU A 157 -14.29 0.34 -11.06
C GLU A 157 -14.86 0.53 -9.65
N SER A 158 -14.73 -0.48 -8.79
CA SER A 158 -15.19 -0.35 -7.39
C SER A 158 -14.42 0.71 -6.59
N MET A 159 -13.14 0.93 -6.91
CA MET A 159 -12.36 2.03 -6.32
C MET A 159 -12.87 3.40 -6.77
N LEU A 160 -13.24 3.52 -8.05
CA LEU A 160 -13.80 4.75 -8.60
C LEU A 160 -15.20 5.02 -8.03
N ASP A 161 -16.05 3.98 -7.90
CA ASP A 161 -17.36 4.06 -7.25
C ASP A 161 -17.21 4.61 -5.83
N PHE A 162 -16.24 4.09 -5.05
CA PHE A 162 -15.93 4.58 -3.70
C PHE A 162 -15.45 6.04 -3.69
N ALA A 163 -14.57 6.43 -4.62
CA ALA A 163 -14.14 7.81 -4.74
C ALA A 163 -15.35 8.74 -4.99
N HIS A 164 -16.27 8.35 -5.88
CA HIS A 164 -17.49 9.12 -6.14
C HIS A 164 -18.46 9.13 -4.95
N GLU A 165 -18.53 8.06 -4.16
CA GLU A 165 -19.32 8.04 -2.93
C GLU A 165 -18.80 9.09 -1.93
N VAL A 166 -17.48 9.17 -1.74
CA VAL A 166 -16.84 10.10 -0.81
C VAL A 166 -16.85 11.54 -1.37
N PHE A 167 -16.54 11.75 -2.65
CA PHE A 167 -16.45 13.08 -3.26
C PHE A 167 -17.81 13.64 -3.68
N GLY A 168 -18.80 12.78 -3.94
CA GLY A 168 -20.04 13.10 -4.66
C GLY A 168 -19.90 12.87 -6.17
N LEU A 169 -20.97 12.41 -6.82
CA LEU A 169 -20.99 11.99 -8.23
C LEU A 169 -20.52 13.07 -9.20
N ASP A 170 -20.89 14.33 -8.97
CA ASP A 170 -20.55 15.46 -9.86
C ASP A 170 -19.19 16.10 -9.56
N SER A 171 -18.45 15.54 -8.60
CA SER A 171 -17.17 16.11 -8.17
C SER A 171 -16.03 15.62 -9.03
N ALA A 172 -15.29 16.56 -9.60
CA ALA A 172 -14.00 16.25 -10.19
C ALA A 172 -12.97 15.95 -9.08
N PHE A 173 -12.11 14.97 -9.32
CA PHE A 173 -10.98 14.64 -8.44
C PHE A 173 -9.72 14.42 -9.27
N LYS A 174 -8.56 14.58 -8.62
CA LYS A 174 -7.24 14.31 -9.20
C LYS A 174 -6.50 13.26 -8.38
N ILE A 175 -5.66 12.50 -9.05
CA ILE A 175 -4.73 11.58 -8.41
C ILE A 175 -3.37 12.29 -8.31
N LEU A 176 -2.86 12.39 -7.08
CA LEU A 176 -1.51 12.86 -6.79
C LEU A 176 -0.62 11.63 -6.60
N THR A 177 0.45 11.54 -7.38
CA THR A 177 1.34 10.37 -7.40
C THR A 177 2.76 10.78 -7.00
N THR A 178 3.41 9.93 -6.19
CA THR A 178 4.85 10.02 -5.95
C THR A 178 5.60 9.63 -7.22
N THR A 179 6.42 10.52 -7.76
CA THR A 179 7.15 10.31 -9.02
C THR A 179 8.66 10.29 -8.81
N HIS A 180 9.32 9.27 -9.35
CA HIS A 180 10.78 9.22 -9.41
C HIS A 180 11.26 10.07 -10.59
N LEU A 181 11.95 11.18 -10.31
CA LEU A 181 12.44 12.13 -11.29
C LEU A 181 13.82 11.74 -11.84
N ARG A 182 14.67 11.18 -10.97
CA ARG A 182 15.97 10.62 -11.33
C ARG A 182 16.22 9.38 -10.49
N LYS A 183 16.66 8.31 -11.14
CA LYS A 183 16.94 7.03 -10.50
C LYS A 183 18.38 6.64 -10.78
N TYR A 184 19.13 6.38 -9.72
CA TYR A 184 20.51 5.92 -9.82
C TYR A 184 20.64 4.45 -9.42
N SER A 185 19.89 4.00 -8.42
CA SER A 185 19.85 2.58 -8.01
C SER A 185 18.66 1.84 -8.62
N ARG A 186 18.87 0.59 -9.07
CA ARG A 186 17.78 -0.32 -9.48
C ARG A 186 17.11 -1.03 -8.30
N THR A 187 17.79 -1.10 -7.16
CA THR A 187 17.24 -1.72 -5.94
C THR A 187 16.63 -0.64 -5.07
N SER A 188 15.34 -0.79 -4.78
CA SER A 188 14.66 -0.02 -3.74
C SER A 188 15.21 -0.52 -2.41
N ILE A 189 16.04 0.27 -1.75
CA ILE A 189 16.56 0.01 -0.40
C ILE A 189 16.10 1.14 0.52
N ILE A 190 15.99 0.84 1.81
CA ILE A 190 15.77 1.88 2.82
C ILE A 190 16.97 2.82 2.77
N GLN A 191 16.73 4.10 2.61
CA GLN A 191 17.78 5.11 2.64
C GLN A 191 17.25 6.44 3.14
N ASN A 192 18.17 7.31 3.52
CA ASN A 192 17.85 8.66 3.91
C ASN A 192 17.53 9.54 2.70
N TYR A 193 16.48 10.32 2.82
CA TYR A 193 16.06 11.33 1.87
C TYR A 193 16.03 12.70 2.52
N THR A 194 16.64 13.69 1.85
CA THR A 194 16.66 15.09 2.28
C THR A 194 15.62 15.91 1.52
N VAL A 195 14.86 16.74 2.24
CA VAL A 195 13.91 17.69 1.68
C VAL A 195 14.64 18.83 0.99
N LEU A 196 14.43 18.99 -0.32
CA LEU A 196 15.15 19.93 -1.18
C LEU A 196 14.54 21.32 -1.23
N GLU A 197 13.23 21.43 -1.03
CA GLU A 197 12.46 22.66 -1.15
C GLU A 197 11.42 22.72 -0.02
N ALA A 198 10.92 23.92 0.30
CA ALA A 198 9.80 24.04 1.22
C ALA A 198 8.62 23.19 0.72
N PRO A 199 8.06 22.28 1.54
CA PRO A 199 6.94 21.44 1.13
C PRO A 199 5.77 22.28 0.63
N LYS A 200 5.24 21.90 -0.54
CA LYS A 200 4.11 22.59 -1.14
C LYS A 200 2.83 21.94 -0.68
N GLU A 201 2.05 22.64 0.14
CA GLU A 201 0.67 22.24 0.44
C GLU A 201 -0.16 22.33 -0.85
N ILE A 202 -0.72 21.19 -1.26
CA ILE A 202 -1.50 21.09 -2.51
C ILE A 202 -2.97 21.40 -2.23
N ILE A 203 -3.46 21.03 -1.04
CA ILE A 203 -4.82 21.22 -0.59
C ILE A 203 -4.80 21.47 0.92
N SER A 204 -5.29 22.64 1.32
CA SER A 204 -5.82 22.91 2.66
C SER A 204 -7.34 22.67 2.59
N ALA A 205 -7.78 21.40 2.64
CA ALA A 205 -9.20 21.10 2.47
C ALA A 205 -9.93 21.55 3.75
N PRO A 206 -10.88 22.51 3.68
CA PRO A 206 -11.52 22.99 4.89
C PRO A 206 -12.37 21.90 5.56
N ARG A 207 -12.84 20.90 4.78
CA ARG A 207 -13.60 19.74 5.24
C ARG A 207 -13.51 18.57 4.24
N TYR A 208 -13.07 17.42 4.75
CA TYR A 208 -13.51 16.05 4.42
C TYR A 208 -13.24 15.39 3.06
N VAL A 209 -12.20 15.67 2.28
CA VAL A 209 -12.10 14.87 1.04
C VAL A 209 -10.69 14.58 0.56
N VAL A 210 -10.06 13.63 1.23
CA VAL A 210 -8.95 12.85 0.71
C VAL A 210 -9.35 11.38 0.78
N VAL A 211 -9.15 10.65 -0.31
CA VAL A 211 -9.27 9.19 -0.34
C VAL A 211 -7.87 8.62 -0.43
N THR A 212 -7.52 7.81 0.56
CA THR A 212 -6.28 7.03 0.63
C THR A 212 -6.60 5.58 0.35
N CYS A 213 -5.75 4.92 -0.43
CA CYS A 213 -5.88 3.50 -0.73
C CYS A 213 -4.54 2.80 -0.50
N HIS A 214 -4.58 1.71 0.26
CA HIS A 214 -3.46 0.86 0.63
C HIS A 214 -3.62 -0.48 -0.04
N THR A 215 -2.53 -1.09 -0.51
CA THR A 215 -2.63 -2.40 -1.15
C THR A 215 -2.63 -3.48 -0.10
N MET A 216 -3.62 -4.36 -0.21
CA MET A 216 -3.77 -5.47 0.71
C MET A 216 -3.18 -6.74 0.11
N PRO A 217 -2.56 -7.61 0.92
CA PRO A 217 -2.05 -8.86 0.40
C PRO A 217 -3.18 -9.81 -0.01
N TYR A 218 -3.29 -10.03 -1.32
CA TYR A 218 -4.32 -10.89 -1.90
C TYR A 218 -3.84 -11.44 -3.27
N PRO A 219 -4.39 -12.58 -3.78
CA PRO A 219 -3.96 -13.17 -5.06
C PRO A 219 -4.05 -12.27 -6.30
N TYR A 220 -4.95 -11.28 -6.26
CA TYR A 220 -5.07 -10.20 -7.23
C TYR A 220 -5.11 -8.87 -6.50
N ALA A 221 -5.07 -7.74 -7.23
CA ALA A 221 -5.01 -6.44 -6.57
C ALA A 221 -6.30 -6.16 -5.77
N ILE A 222 -6.13 -6.01 -4.45
CA ILE A 222 -7.12 -5.46 -3.54
C ILE A 222 -6.55 -4.20 -2.94
N PHE A 223 -7.40 -3.18 -2.81
CA PHE A 223 -7.04 -1.95 -2.13
C PHE A 223 -8.00 -1.65 -0.98
N TYR A 224 -7.46 -1.54 0.23
CA TYR A 224 -8.16 -0.94 1.36
C TYR A 224 -8.17 0.57 1.14
N CYS A 225 -9.32 1.11 0.79
CA CYS A 225 -9.54 2.53 0.61
C CYS A 225 -10.30 3.12 1.79
N HIS A 226 -9.92 4.31 2.23
CA HIS A 226 -10.63 5.00 3.30
C HIS A 226 -10.51 6.53 3.19
N SER A 227 -11.40 7.20 3.89
CA SER A 227 -11.42 8.64 4.08
C SER A 227 -11.78 8.94 5.53
N LEU A 228 -11.04 9.86 6.15
CA LEU A 228 -11.24 10.26 7.53
C LEU A 228 -11.85 11.66 7.60
N GLU A 229 -12.91 11.77 8.39
CA GLU A 229 -13.60 13.01 8.71
C GLU A 229 -12.80 13.87 9.71
N SER A 230 -11.57 14.23 9.35
CA SER A 230 -10.68 15.08 10.14
C SER A 230 -10.00 16.15 9.29
N GLU A 231 -9.31 17.09 9.94
CA GLU A 231 -8.44 18.02 9.21
C GLU A 231 -7.27 17.22 8.61
N ASN A 232 -7.16 17.25 7.29
CA ASN A 232 -6.16 16.53 6.53
C ASN A 232 -5.39 17.51 5.65
N LYS A 233 -4.06 17.38 5.61
CA LYS A 233 -3.19 18.17 4.75
C LYS A 233 -2.45 17.27 3.77
N VAL A 234 -2.38 17.70 2.51
CA VAL A 234 -1.67 16.96 1.46
C VAL A 234 -0.54 17.81 0.92
N PHE A 235 0.68 17.28 1.00
CA PHE A 235 1.90 17.97 0.57
C PHE A 235 2.53 17.27 -0.62
N LYS A 236 3.11 18.08 -1.52
CA LYS A 236 4.07 17.64 -2.51
C LYS A 236 5.46 18.03 -2.03
N VAL A 237 6.36 17.05 -1.95
CA VAL A 237 7.68 17.19 -1.32
C VAL A 237 8.75 16.79 -2.33
N SER A 238 9.75 17.65 -2.53
CA SER A 238 10.92 17.35 -3.36
C SER A 238 11.99 16.70 -2.48
N LEU A 239 12.40 15.49 -2.81
CA LEU A 239 13.33 14.69 -2.01
C LEU A 239 14.56 14.25 -2.83
N ALA A 240 15.73 14.28 -2.21
CA ALA A 240 16.96 13.66 -2.72
C ALA A 240 17.42 12.52 -1.82
N GLY A 241 17.58 11.33 -2.40
CA GLY A 241 18.15 10.17 -1.72
C GLY A 241 19.67 10.28 -1.64
N GLN A 242 20.26 9.71 -0.59
CA GLN A 242 21.72 9.64 -0.45
C GLN A 242 22.39 8.89 -1.61
N ASN A 243 21.69 7.95 -2.26
CA ASN A 243 22.16 7.25 -3.44
C ASN A 243 22.10 8.09 -4.75
N GLY A 244 21.67 9.35 -4.69
CA GLY A 244 21.51 10.24 -5.84
C GLY A 244 20.13 10.18 -6.51
N ASP A 245 19.20 9.39 -5.98
CA ASP A 245 17.80 9.41 -6.43
C ASP A 245 17.17 10.78 -6.19
N ARG A 246 16.25 11.17 -7.06
CA ARG A 246 15.39 12.34 -6.87
C ARG A 246 13.96 11.95 -7.12
N LEU A 247 13.07 12.40 -6.23
CA LEU A 247 11.65 12.10 -6.32
C LEU A 247 10.81 13.26 -5.85
N SER A 248 9.62 13.38 -6.45
CA SER A 248 8.56 14.24 -5.99
C SER A 248 7.55 13.36 -5.26
N ALA A 249 7.64 13.32 -3.93
CA ALA A 249 6.77 12.52 -3.10
C ALA A 249 5.47 13.26 -2.76
N VAL A 250 4.43 12.47 -2.52
CA VAL A 250 3.17 12.93 -1.92
C VAL A 250 3.13 12.46 -0.47
N ALA A 251 2.80 13.37 0.42
CA ALA A 251 2.61 13.11 1.84
C ALA A 251 1.21 13.55 2.27
N ILE A 252 0.59 12.78 3.16
CA ILE A 252 -0.68 13.14 3.79
C ILE A 252 -0.45 13.21 5.28
N CYS A 253 -0.98 14.24 5.91
CA CYS A 253 -0.96 14.43 7.35
C CYS A 253 -2.38 14.49 7.89
N HIS A 254 -2.70 13.59 8.82
CA HIS A 254 -3.89 13.67 9.65
C HIS A 254 -3.58 14.59 10.82
N MET A 255 -4.29 15.71 10.94
CA MET A 255 -4.03 16.71 12.00
C MET A 255 -4.74 16.36 13.32
N ASP A 256 -5.68 15.41 13.28
CA ASP A 256 -6.36 14.86 14.45
C ASP A 256 -6.41 13.33 14.35
N THR A 257 -5.66 12.68 15.24
CA THR A 257 -5.56 11.22 15.39
C THR A 257 -6.19 10.73 16.69
N SER A 258 -6.95 11.57 17.40
CA SER A 258 -7.50 11.26 18.73
C SER A 258 -8.42 10.03 18.77
N GLN A 259 -9.02 9.67 17.63
CA GLN A 259 -9.90 8.51 17.46
C GLN A 259 -9.16 7.24 17.05
N TRP A 260 -7.85 7.31 16.78
CA TRP A 260 -7.07 6.17 16.34
C TRP A 260 -6.79 5.24 17.51
N ASN A 261 -6.67 3.94 17.23
CA ASN A 261 -6.27 2.98 18.25
C ASN A 261 -4.90 3.38 18.82
N ARG A 262 -4.77 3.40 20.16
CA ARG A 262 -3.49 3.72 20.84
C ARG A 262 -2.39 2.73 20.52
N HIS A 263 -2.75 1.50 20.19
CA HIS A 263 -1.81 0.45 19.80
C HIS A 263 -1.56 0.40 18.28
N HIS A 264 -2.06 1.39 17.53
CA HIS A 264 -1.79 1.47 16.09
C HIS A 264 -0.33 1.86 15.86
N ALA A 265 0.36 1.24 14.90
CA ALA A 265 1.78 1.51 14.59
C ALA A 265 2.06 2.99 14.20
N ALA A 266 1.01 3.72 13.84
CA ALA A 266 1.04 5.13 13.51
C ALA A 266 0.66 6.07 14.67
N ASN A 267 0.44 5.56 15.88
CA ASN A 267 0.08 6.36 17.03
C ASN A 267 1.28 6.46 17.98
N ASN A 268 1.85 7.66 18.10
CA ASN A 268 3.05 7.91 18.92
C ASN A 268 2.72 8.52 20.30
N ASP A 269 1.56 8.17 20.88
CA ASP A 269 1.12 8.57 22.23
C ASP A 269 0.96 10.08 22.49
N VAL A 270 1.03 10.93 21.45
CA VAL A 270 0.80 12.37 21.55
C VAL A 270 -0.29 12.76 20.56
N TYR A 271 -1.16 13.69 20.97
CA TYR A 271 -2.21 14.34 20.16
C TYR A 271 -1.59 15.22 19.05
N ASP A 272 -0.65 14.67 18.30
CA ASP A 272 0.13 15.33 17.28
C ASP A 272 -0.32 14.86 15.89
N ASP A 273 -0.03 15.70 14.91
CA ASP A 273 -0.23 15.38 13.51
C ASP A 273 0.57 14.15 13.09
N GLN A 274 -0.09 13.24 12.39
CA GLN A 274 0.54 12.04 11.86
C GLN A 274 0.58 12.11 10.35
N CYS A 275 1.79 12.22 9.80
CA CYS A 275 2.04 12.19 8.38
C CYS A 275 2.49 10.81 7.91
N ARG A 276 2.17 10.50 6.65
CA ARG A 276 2.59 9.29 5.96
C ARG A 276 2.98 9.63 4.53
N LYS A 277 4.02 8.97 4.02
CA LYS A 277 4.32 8.99 2.58
C LYS A 277 3.32 8.12 1.83
N SER A 278 2.84 8.59 0.69
CA SER A 278 1.85 7.87 -0.11
C SER A 278 2.31 7.73 -1.56
N SER A 279 2.17 6.54 -2.13
CA SER A 279 2.44 6.34 -3.56
C SER A 279 1.41 7.06 -4.42
N ASN A 280 0.14 7.00 -4.03
CA ASN A 280 -0.97 7.70 -4.68
C ASN A 280 -1.94 8.24 -3.64
N VAL A 281 -2.54 9.39 -3.93
CA VAL A 281 -3.55 10.06 -3.10
C VAL A 281 -4.62 10.63 -4.00
N VAL A 282 -5.89 10.31 -3.76
CA VAL A 282 -6.99 10.88 -4.53
C VAL A 282 -7.55 12.06 -3.76
N VAL A 283 -7.67 13.20 -4.42
CA VAL A 283 -8.14 14.44 -3.80
C VAL A 283 -9.17 15.14 -4.68
N LYS A 284 -10.18 15.72 -4.05
CA LYS A 284 -11.19 16.54 -4.74
C LYS A 284 -10.55 17.78 -5.38
N LEU A 285 -11.09 18.22 -6.50
CA LEU A 285 -10.73 19.47 -7.19
C LEU A 285 -11.60 20.65 -6.75
#